data_AF-A0A3M2FBP8-F1
#
_entry.id   AF-A0A3M2FBP8-F1
#
_cell.length_a   1.000
_cell.length_b   1.000
_cell.length_c   1.000
_cell.angle_alpha   90.00
_cell.angle_beta   90.00
_cell.angle_gamma   90.00
#
_symmetry.space_group_name_H-M   'P 1'
#
loop_
_entity.id
_entity.type
_entity.pdbx_description
1 polymer ?
#
loop_
_entity_poly.entity_id
_entity_poly.type
_entity_poly.pdbx_seq_one_letter_code
_entity_poly.pdbx_strand_id
1 'polypeptide(L)'
;MKAYMKIKILLFITLLAAGLTAGEQWEHMAPMGTARAGAATVVWDGKIYVFGGKSLNNKILSSVEVYDPDLNSWDSISVPSFDKARYNSRAVVWKNQIYLIGGRNADKALKECEIYDPVQKEWDKAQNLREEREGHAVAILNKKIYTIGGQSGPIEYVEEIEWYDAGKDSWEEADSEIPYPRVAPFHAVVDSVFYMLGGYYYGINAMVYAFKPTPYDDTDTEWTLTDTLTVPRYYGATAVVDSIIYLMGGETVSGKTNLVESYDLYNHRFTQEEAMPAAYSGMTAVTLNGKIYVIGGYNSNGQPVNEVYRFTPRPLALQQPAPPAPRHYQLTRAWPTPFNGRLNIAVDLELRANVKIDIFNITGARVATLSKMNALPGRHLFYWNALGTSGRPLPSGPYFIRTQAGSKQHMLKVLYVK
;
A
#
# COMPACT_ATOMS: atom_id res chain seq x y z
N MET A 1 72.56 22.55 24.94
CA MET A 1 71.20 23.06 24.63
C MET A 1 70.75 22.51 23.27
N LYS A 2 69.89 21.48 23.24
CA LYS A 2 69.12 21.10 22.06
C LYS A 2 67.72 20.71 22.52
N ALA A 3 66.73 21.49 22.11
CA ALA A 3 65.33 21.33 22.46
C ALA A 3 64.72 20.19 21.63
N TYR A 4 64.05 19.24 22.29
CA TYR A 4 63.20 18.24 21.64
C TYR A 4 61.74 18.71 21.74
N MET A 5 61.19 19.10 20.59
CA MET A 5 59.80 19.53 20.41
C MET A 5 58.90 18.29 20.26
N LYS A 6 57.88 18.20 21.11
CA LYS A 6 56.85 17.14 21.08
C LYS A 6 55.96 17.32 19.83
N ILE A 7 55.88 16.31 18.98
CA ILE A 7 54.86 16.22 17.92
C ILE A 7 53.75 15.30 18.46
N LYS A 8 52.58 15.87 18.74
CA LYS A 8 51.34 15.11 18.98
C LYS A 8 50.73 14.79 17.62
N ILE A 9 50.71 13.52 17.25
CA ILE A 9 49.99 13.03 16.07
C ILE A 9 48.51 12.90 16.49
N LEU A 10 47.67 13.76 15.92
CA LEU A 10 46.22 13.68 16.06
C LEU A 10 45.70 12.78 14.93
N LEU A 11 45.22 11.57 15.27
CA LEU A 11 44.58 10.68 14.31
C LEU A 11 43.18 11.22 13.97
N PHE A 12 42.99 11.74 12.77
CA PHE A 12 41.65 11.99 12.21
C PHE A 12 41.11 10.67 11.64
N ILE A 13 40.16 10.05 12.32
CA ILE A 13 39.36 8.98 11.74
C ILE A 13 38.30 9.65 10.87
N THR A 14 38.55 9.73 9.57
CA THR A 14 37.51 10.05 8.58
C THR A 14 36.60 8.85 8.44
N LEU A 15 35.39 8.94 8.98
CA LEU A 15 34.29 8.03 8.67
C LEU A 15 33.92 8.26 7.20
N LEU A 16 34.37 7.39 6.28
CA LEU A 16 33.80 7.36 4.93
C LEU A 16 32.38 6.80 5.03
N ALA A 17 31.38 7.68 4.98
CA ALA A 17 30.05 7.28 4.57
C ALA A 17 30.13 6.90 3.09
N ALA A 18 30.27 5.61 2.80
CA ALA A 18 30.10 5.09 1.44
C ALA A 18 28.62 5.33 1.07
N GLY A 19 28.38 6.38 0.28
CA GLY A 19 27.10 6.55 -0.39
C GLY A 19 26.96 5.42 -1.41
N LEU A 20 25.88 4.63 -1.28
CA LEU A 20 25.52 3.62 -2.27
C LEU A 20 25.46 4.30 -3.66
N THR A 21 26.19 3.74 -4.62
CA THR A 21 26.13 4.19 -6.01
C THR A 21 24.85 3.65 -6.67
N ALA A 22 24.38 4.30 -7.73
CA ALA A 22 23.07 4.07 -8.37
C ALA A 22 22.95 2.74 -9.17
N GLY A 23 23.51 1.66 -8.64
CA GLY A 23 23.33 0.28 -9.12
C GLY A 23 23.53 -0.77 -8.03
N GLU A 24 23.51 -0.37 -6.75
CA GLU A 24 23.75 -1.24 -5.59
C GLU A 24 22.48 -1.47 -4.74
N GLN A 25 21.32 -0.90 -5.10
CA GLN A 25 20.11 -1.06 -4.28
C GLN A 25 19.42 -2.40 -4.52
N TRP A 26 19.59 -2.99 -5.69
CA TRP A 26 18.98 -4.27 -6.06
C TRP A 26 20.01 -5.39 -6.14
N GLU A 27 19.69 -6.49 -5.49
CA GLU A 27 20.50 -7.71 -5.51
C GLU A 27 19.63 -8.88 -5.98
N HIS A 28 20.16 -9.68 -6.90
CA HIS A 28 19.54 -10.94 -7.30
C HIS A 28 19.87 -12.02 -6.29
N MET A 29 18.84 -12.65 -5.73
CA MET A 29 18.98 -13.69 -4.71
C MET A 29 18.77 -15.06 -5.34
N ALA A 30 19.03 -16.14 -4.59
CA ALA A 30 18.74 -17.48 -5.07
C ALA A 30 17.25 -17.59 -5.45
N PRO A 31 16.93 -18.07 -6.66
CA PRO A 31 15.54 -18.17 -7.11
C PRO A 31 14.82 -19.31 -6.39
N MET A 32 13.49 -19.22 -6.32
CA MET A 32 12.65 -20.33 -5.83
C MET A 32 12.84 -21.57 -6.72
N GLY A 33 12.60 -22.76 -6.15
CA GLY A 33 12.55 -24.00 -6.92
C GLY A 33 11.34 -24.06 -7.85
N THR A 34 10.23 -23.44 -7.46
CA THR A 34 9.01 -23.36 -8.28
C THR A 34 8.67 -21.91 -8.61
N ALA A 35 8.37 -21.63 -9.89
CA ALA A 35 7.81 -20.34 -10.29
C ALA A 35 6.42 -20.12 -9.71
N ARG A 36 6.15 -18.93 -9.16
CA ARG A 36 4.91 -18.63 -8.43
C ARG A 36 4.44 -17.22 -8.72
N ALA A 37 3.15 -17.07 -9.00
CA ALA A 37 2.48 -15.78 -9.05
C ALA A 37 1.20 -15.78 -8.19
N GLY A 38 0.90 -14.65 -7.55
CA GLY A 38 -0.19 -14.55 -6.58
C GLY A 38 0.04 -15.42 -5.34
N ALA A 39 1.30 -15.64 -4.94
CA ALA A 39 1.62 -16.33 -3.70
C ALA A 39 1.42 -15.39 -2.49
N ALA A 40 1.25 -15.98 -1.30
CA ALA A 40 1.27 -15.24 -0.04
C ALA A 40 2.64 -15.40 0.64
N THR A 41 3.09 -14.39 1.39
CA THR A 41 4.36 -14.47 2.14
C THR A 41 4.27 -13.89 3.53
N VAL A 42 5.06 -14.45 4.45
CA VAL A 42 5.35 -13.86 5.76
C VAL A 42 6.82 -14.04 6.12
N VAL A 43 7.25 -13.26 7.10
CA VAL A 43 8.52 -13.47 7.79
C VAL A 43 8.23 -14.11 9.14
N TRP A 44 8.87 -15.23 9.42
CA TRP A 44 8.84 -15.89 10.72
C TRP A 44 10.23 -16.41 11.07
N ASP A 45 10.67 -16.16 12.30
CA ASP A 45 11.99 -16.57 12.82
C ASP A 45 13.17 -16.27 11.85
N GLY A 46 13.19 -15.06 11.29
CA GLY A 46 14.24 -14.61 10.37
C GLY A 46 14.24 -15.27 8.99
N LYS A 47 13.22 -16.08 8.66
CA LYS A 47 13.06 -16.74 7.34
C LYS A 47 11.82 -16.25 6.64
N ILE A 48 11.81 -16.35 5.31
CA ILE A 48 10.67 -15.94 4.47
C ILE A 48 9.93 -17.18 4.00
N TYR A 49 8.64 -17.27 4.32
CA TYR A 49 7.79 -18.38 3.90
C TYR A 49 6.93 -17.92 2.72
N VAL A 50 6.88 -18.72 1.65
CA VAL A 50 6.08 -18.46 0.44
C VAL A 50 5.04 -19.57 0.27
N PHE A 51 3.76 -19.20 0.28
CA PHE A 51 2.63 -20.13 0.26
C PHE A 51 1.89 -20.08 -1.08
N GLY A 52 1.68 -21.25 -1.69
CA GLY A 52 0.78 -21.41 -2.83
C GLY A 52 1.19 -20.59 -4.06
N GLY A 53 0.19 -20.03 -4.74
CA GLY A 53 0.35 -19.32 -6.01
C GLY A 53 0.07 -20.21 -7.23
N LYS A 54 0.19 -19.60 -8.41
CA LYS A 54 0.11 -20.27 -9.72
C LYS A 54 1.51 -20.47 -10.29
N SER A 55 1.77 -21.69 -10.77
CA SER A 55 3.02 -22.05 -11.43
C SER A 55 2.93 -21.96 -12.95
N LEU A 56 4.07 -22.16 -13.64
CA LEU A 56 4.24 -21.95 -15.08
C LEU A 56 3.22 -22.70 -15.96
N ASN A 57 2.75 -23.87 -15.52
CA ASN A 57 1.75 -24.67 -16.22
C ASN A 57 0.30 -24.40 -15.75
N ASN A 58 0.07 -23.23 -15.13
CA ASN A 58 -1.19 -22.83 -14.48
C ASN A 58 -1.64 -23.74 -13.32
N LYS A 59 -0.79 -24.67 -12.85
CA LYS A 59 -1.09 -25.46 -11.65
C LYS A 59 -1.13 -24.53 -10.44
N ILE A 60 -2.25 -24.56 -9.73
CA ILE A 60 -2.43 -23.91 -8.43
C ILE A 60 -1.75 -24.78 -7.38
N LEU A 61 -0.93 -24.15 -6.54
CA LEU A 61 -0.06 -24.84 -5.60
C LEU A 61 -0.63 -24.81 -4.17
N SER A 62 -0.37 -25.89 -3.43
CA SER A 62 -0.47 -25.93 -1.97
C SER A 62 0.88 -26.08 -1.27
N SER A 63 1.97 -26.11 -2.05
CA SER A 63 3.32 -26.24 -1.51
C SER A 63 3.81 -24.93 -0.91
N VAL A 64 4.73 -25.06 0.04
CA VAL A 64 5.41 -23.96 0.70
C VAL A 64 6.90 -24.02 0.39
N GLU A 65 7.53 -22.87 0.20
CA GLU A 65 8.98 -22.74 0.09
C GLU A 65 9.47 -21.75 1.16
N VAL A 66 10.54 -22.11 1.86
CA VAL A 66 11.13 -21.31 2.92
C VAL A 66 12.51 -20.82 2.49
N TYR A 67 12.71 -19.52 2.47
CA TYR A 67 13.98 -18.91 2.15
C TYR A 67 14.74 -18.52 3.40
N ASP A 68 16.00 -18.97 3.45
CA ASP A 68 16.98 -18.57 4.43
C ASP A 68 17.87 -17.46 3.83
N PRO A 69 17.75 -16.20 4.31
CA PRO A 69 18.54 -15.09 3.79
C PRO A 69 20.01 -15.16 4.19
N ASP A 70 20.37 -15.88 5.27
CA ASP A 70 21.76 -16.00 5.72
C ASP A 70 22.51 -17.02 4.85
N LEU A 71 21.82 -18.08 4.44
CA LEU A 71 22.35 -19.10 3.53
C LEU A 71 22.13 -18.77 2.05
N ASN A 72 21.29 -17.77 1.75
CA ASN A 72 20.79 -17.48 0.41
C ASN A 72 20.30 -18.75 -0.31
N SER A 73 19.43 -19.51 0.36
CA SER A 73 18.95 -20.81 -0.14
C SER A 73 17.51 -21.09 0.24
N TRP A 74 16.87 -21.96 -0.53
CA TRP A 74 15.49 -22.39 -0.30
C TRP A 74 15.42 -23.80 0.27
N ASP A 75 14.47 -24.02 1.17
CA ASP A 75 14.04 -25.32 1.66
C ASP A 75 12.55 -25.52 1.32
N SER A 76 12.26 -26.56 0.54
CA SER A 76 10.90 -26.90 0.10
C SER A 76 10.35 -28.15 0.80
N ILE A 77 11.10 -28.75 1.72
CA ILE A 77 10.78 -30.05 2.33
C ILE A 77 10.36 -29.90 3.79
N SER A 78 10.85 -28.87 4.49
CA SER A 78 10.58 -28.71 5.92
C SER A 78 9.14 -28.32 6.28
N VAL A 79 8.34 -27.86 5.32
CA VAL A 79 6.95 -27.44 5.54
C VAL A 79 6.00 -28.31 4.73
N PRO A 80 5.04 -29.02 5.37
CA PRO A 80 4.04 -29.79 4.64
C PRO A 80 3.13 -28.88 3.80
N SER A 81 2.56 -29.46 2.74
CA SER A 81 1.56 -28.76 1.92
C SER A 81 0.26 -28.56 2.71
N PHE A 82 -0.41 -27.43 2.51
CA PHE A 82 -1.74 -27.17 3.08
C PHE A 82 -2.86 -27.82 2.25
N ASP A 83 -4.07 -27.93 2.80
CA ASP A 83 -5.16 -28.74 2.22
C ASP A 83 -5.68 -28.16 0.90
N LYS A 84 -5.91 -26.85 0.85
CA LYS A 84 -6.54 -26.21 -0.32
C LYS A 84 -5.55 -25.38 -1.12
N ALA A 85 -5.03 -25.96 -2.20
CA ALA A 85 -4.20 -25.25 -3.17
C ALA A 85 -4.88 -23.96 -3.64
N ARG A 86 -4.17 -22.83 -3.50
CA ARG A 86 -4.74 -21.50 -3.72
C ARG A 86 -3.71 -20.48 -4.19
N TYR A 87 -4.19 -19.44 -4.87
CA TYR A 87 -3.44 -18.23 -5.20
C TYR A 87 -4.28 -17.00 -4.82
N ASN A 88 -3.67 -15.82 -4.85
CA ASN A 88 -4.28 -14.55 -4.40
C ASN A 88 -4.80 -14.59 -2.95
N SER A 89 -4.32 -15.52 -2.13
CA SER A 89 -4.55 -15.57 -0.68
C SER A 89 -3.68 -14.54 0.03
N ARG A 90 -3.90 -14.39 1.33
CA ARG A 90 -3.05 -13.59 2.21
C ARG A 90 -2.56 -14.40 3.39
N ALA A 91 -1.37 -14.08 3.86
CA ALA A 91 -0.78 -14.73 5.02
C ALA A 91 -0.34 -13.67 6.04
N VAL A 92 -0.46 -13.99 7.33
CA VAL A 92 -0.05 -13.11 8.41
C VAL A 92 0.44 -13.92 9.62
N VAL A 93 1.43 -13.39 10.34
CA VAL A 93 1.91 -13.99 11.60
C VAL A 93 1.17 -13.35 12.77
N TRP A 94 0.49 -14.16 13.58
CA TRP A 94 -0.16 -13.72 14.80
C TRP A 94 0.10 -14.72 15.93
N LYS A 95 0.54 -14.23 17.09
CA LYS A 95 0.88 -15.05 18.26
C LYS A 95 1.74 -16.29 17.93
N ASN A 96 2.77 -16.10 17.11
CA ASN A 96 3.71 -17.13 16.68
C ASN A 96 3.14 -18.24 15.76
N GLN A 97 1.93 -18.05 15.23
CA GLN A 97 1.31 -18.92 14.24
C GLN A 97 1.13 -18.16 12.92
N ILE A 98 1.11 -18.89 11.80
CA ILE A 98 0.94 -18.32 10.47
C ILE A 98 -0.48 -18.62 9.98
N TYR A 99 -1.27 -17.57 9.74
CA TYR A 99 -2.63 -17.69 9.23
C TYR A 99 -2.60 -17.49 7.72
N LEU A 100 -3.16 -18.44 6.96
CA LEU A 100 -3.37 -18.37 5.52
C LEU A 100 -4.87 -18.22 5.24
N ILE A 101 -5.26 -17.09 4.65
CA ILE A 101 -6.64 -16.62 4.65
C ILE A 101 -7.12 -16.40 3.20
N GLY A 102 -8.31 -16.94 2.90
CA GLY A 102 -9.01 -16.77 1.63
C GLY A 102 -8.17 -17.15 0.41
N GLY A 103 -8.33 -16.41 -0.68
CA GLY A 103 -7.68 -16.68 -1.97
C GLY A 103 -8.62 -17.36 -2.96
N ARG A 104 -8.06 -18.01 -3.98
CA ARG A 104 -8.81 -18.61 -5.07
C ARG A 104 -8.22 -19.96 -5.49
N ASN A 105 -9.10 -20.93 -5.76
CA ASN A 105 -8.75 -22.20 -6.39
C ASN A 105 -9.12 -22.18 -7.89
N ALA A 106 -9.24 -23.34 -8.53
CA ALA A 106 -9.59 -23.40 -9.96
C ALA A 106 -11.00 -22.84 -10.24
N ASP A 107 -11.91 -23.00 -9.28
CA ASP A 107 -13.34 -22.77 -9.48
C ASP A 107 -13.79 -21.40 -8.96
N LYS A 108 -13.39 -21.04 -7.74
CA LYS A 108 -13.96 -19.90 -7.00
C LYS A 108 -13.02 -19.27 -5.99
N ALA A 109 -13.41 -18.09 -5.50
CA ALA A 109 -12.83 -17.52 -4.29
C ALA A 109 -13.14 -18.41 -3.07
N LEU A 110 -12.29 -18.34 -2.06
CA LEU A 110 -12.28 -19.23 -0.90
C LEU A 110 -12.69 -18.48 0.38
N LYS A 111 -13.42 -19.17 1.26
CA LYS A 111 -13.64 -18.75 2.66
C LYS A 111 -12.61 -19.36 3.60
N GLU A 112 -11.91 -20.38 3.13
CA GLU A 112 -11.08 -21.25 3.95
C GLU A 112 -9.92 -20.51 4.58
N CYS A 113 -9.73 -20.72 5.89
CA CYS A 113 -8.60 -20.25 6.66
C CYS A 113 -7.84 -21.46 7.22
N GLU A 114 -6.52 -21.48 7.04
CA GLU A 114 -5.65 -22.52 7.57
C GLU A 114 -4.58 -21.87 8.47
N ILE A 115 -4.24 -22.50 9.58
CA ILE A 115 -3.21 -22.04 10.52
C ILE A 115 -2.05 -23.03 10.45
N TYR A 116 -0.84 -22.52 10.26
CA TYR A 116 0.38 -23.30 10.39
C TYR A 116 1.07 -22.98 11.70
N ASP A 117 1.36 -24.01 12.49
CA ASP A 117 2.27 -23.94 13.62
C ASP A 117 3.68 -24.29 13.13
N PRO A 118 4.60 -23.32 12.99
CA PRO A 118 5.96 -23.58 12.51
C PRO A 118 6.85 -24.34 13.50
N VAL A 119 6.46 -24.44 14.78
CA VAL A 119 7.17 -25.21 15.82
C VAL A 119 6.77 -26.69 15.74
N GLN A 120 5.47 -26.98 15.68
CA GLN A 120 4.94 -28.34 15.52
C GLN A 120 5.10 -28.85 14.07
N LYS A 121 5.20 -27.92 13.12
CA LYS A 121 5.19 -28.15 11.66
C LYS A 121 3.89 -28.79 11.17
N GLU A 122 2.77 -28.40 11.77
CA GLU A 122 1.45 -28.92 11.46
C GLU A 122 0.52 -27.82 10.98
N TRP A 123 -0.41 -28.21 10.11
CA TRP A 123 -1.50 -27.35 9.65
C TRP A 123 -2.78 -27.73 10.37
N ASP A 124 -3.49 -26.72 10.85
CA ASP A 124 -4.82 -26.80 11.41
C ASP A 124 -5.80 -25.95 10.60
N LYS A 125 -7.10 -26.20 10.82
CA LYS A 125 -8.16 -25.36 10.29
C LYS A 125 -8.46 -24.24 11.27
N ALA A 126 -8.64 -23.03 10.73
CA ALA A 126 -9.32 -21.95 11.45
C ALA A 126 -10.76 -21.85 10.98
N GLN A 127 -11.57 -21.10 11.72
CA GLN A 127 -12.87 -20.69 11.24
C GLN A 127 -12.77 -19.99 9.88
N ASN A 128 -13.65 -20.40 8.97
CA ASN A 128 -13.77 -19.81 7.64
C ASN A 128 -14.25 -18.36 7.74
N LEU A 129 -13.81 -17.53 6.80
CA LEU A 129 -14.37 -16.20 6.56
C LEU A 129 -15.88 -16.27 6.38
N ARG A 130 -16.57 -15.17 6.70
CA ARG A 130 -18.00 -14.98 6.44
C ARG A 130 -18.23 -14.87 4.94
N GLU A 131 -17.40 -14.09 4.24
CA GLU A 131 -17.45 -13.90 2.79
C GLU A 131 -16.19 -14.42 2.08
N GLU A 132 -16.37 -15.14 0.97
CA GLU A 132 -15.24 -15.59 0.16
C GLU A 132 -14.54 -14.40 -0.50
N ARG A 133 -13.21 -14.42 -0.53
CA ARG A 133 -12.45 -13.31 -1.12
C ARG A 133 -11.09 -13.74 -1.62
N GLU A 134 -10.75 -13.29 -2.83
CA GLU A 134 -9.39 -13.29 -3.35
C GLU A 134 -8.84 -11.87 -3.51
N GLY A 135 -7.52 -11.72 -3.49
CA GLY A 135 -6.85 -10.45 -3.78
C GLY A 135 -7.16 -9.35 -2.76
N HIS A 136 -7.73 -9.70 -1.61
CA HIS A 136 -8.02 -8.81 -0.48
C HIS A 136 -6.71 -8.32 0.18
N ALA A 137 -6.81 -7.34 1.07
CA ALA A 137 -5.72 -6.97 1.98
C ALA A 137 -5.89 -7.68 3.32
N VAL A 138 -4.77 -7.96 4.00
CA VAL A 138 -4.77 -8.45 5.39
C VAL A 138 -3.99 -7.49 6.27
N ALA A 139 -4.43 -7.30 7.51
CA ALA A 139 -3.76 -6.42 8.45
C ALA A 139 -3.91 -6.94 9.88
N ILE A 140 -2.93 -6.68 10.74
CA ILE A 140 -3.13 -6.77 12.19
C ILE A 140 -3.37 -5.37 12.72
N LEU A 141 -4.57 -5.15 13.26
CA LEU A 141 -4.98 -3.88 13.87
C LEU A 141 -5.65 -4.19 15.21
N ASN A 142 -5.40 -3.39 16.24
CA ASN A 142 -6.03 -3.55 17.56
C ASN A 142 -6.02 -5.00 18.09
N LYS A 143 -4.91 -5.73 17.86
CA LYS A 143 -4.72 -7.14 18.25
C LYS A 143 -5.69 -8.14 17.60
N LYS A 144 -6.23 -7.81 16.43
CA LYS A 144 -7.09 -8.67 15.62
C LYS A 144 -6.55 -8.73 14.19
N ILE A 145 -6.86 -9.82 13.48
CA ILE A 145 -6.56 -9.95 12.06
C ILE A 145 -7.76 -9.41 11.28
N TYR A 146 -7.54 -8.44 10.41
CA TYR A 146 -8.55 -7.83 9.54
C TYR A 146 -8.36 -8.30 8.10
N THR A 147 -9.44 -8.59 7.39
CA THR A 147 -9.48 -8.75 5.94
C THR A 147 -10.32 -7.65 5.32
N ILE A 148 -9.75 -6.96 4.33
CA ILE A 148 -10.33 -5.74 3.76
C ILE A 148 -10.33 -5.82 2.23
N GLY A 149 -11.50 -5.61 1.61
CA GLY A 149 -11.67 -5.64 0.16
C GLY A 149 -11.51 -7.04 -0.44
N GLY A 150 -11.10 -7.07 -1.71
CA GLY A 150 -11.04 -8.27 -2.54
C GLY A 150 -12.27 -8.44 -3.43
N GLN A 151 -12.40 -9.63 -4.00
CA GLN A 151 -13.56 -10.02 -4.80
C GLN A 151 -13.97 -11.47 -4.49
N SER A 152 -15.28 -11.74 -4.46
CA SER A 152 -15.87 -13.08 -4.31
C SER A 152 -16.08 -13.75 -5.67
N GLY A 153 -16.30 -12.94 -6.71
CA GLY A 153 -16.55 -13.36 -8.08
C GLY A 153 -15.94 -12.39 -9.10
N PRO A 154 -16.06 -12.68 -10.42
CA PRO A 154 -15.43 -11.86 -11.48
C PRO A 154 -15.81 -10.38 -11.49
N ILE A 155 -16.98 -10.03 -10.96
CA ILE A 155 -17.51 -8.66 -10.90
C ILE A 155 -18.09 -8.32 -9.53
N GLU A 156 -17.89 -9.19 -8.54
CA GLU A 156 -18.44 -9.07 -7.18
C GLU A 156 -17.31 -8.69 -6.24
N TYR A 157 -17.25 -7.40 -5.89
CA TYR A 157 -16.24 -6.88 -4.98
C TYR A 157 -16.79 -6.90 -3.56
N VAL A 158 -15.94 -7.20 -2.59
CA VAL A 158 -16.34 -7.32 -1.19
C VAL A 158 -16.18 -5.96 -0.51
N GLU A 159 -17.27 -5.43 0.04
CA GLU A 159 -17.31 -4.15 0.76
C GLU A 159 -17.05 -4.36 2.26
N GLU A 160 -17.45 -5.52 2.75
CA GLU A 160 -17.43 -5.93 4.14
C GLU A 160 -16.01 -6.16 4.64
N ILE A 161 -15.71 -5.51 5.76
CA ILE A 161 -14.48 -5.72 6.53
C ILE A 161 -14.78 -6.78 7.58
N GLU A 162 -13.95 -7.81 7.63
CA GLU A 162 -14.04 -8.83 8.67
C GLU A 162 -12.83 -8.75 9.59
N TRP A 163 -13.02 -9.02 10.88
CA TRP A 163 -11.94 -9.19 11.83
C TRP A 163 -12.08 -10.50 12.60
N TYR A 164 -10.95 -11.12 12.93
CA TYR A 164 -10.89 -12.42 13.58
C TYR A 164 -10.61 -12.29 15.09
N ASP A 165 -11.46 -12.92 15.91
CA ASP A 165 -11.25 -13.13 17.34
C ASP A 165 -10.55 -14.48 17.57
N ALA A 166 -9.23 -14.46 17.72
CA ALA A 166 -8.46 -15.68 18.01
C ALA A 166 -8.83 -16.33 19.37
N GLY A 167 -9.50 -15.61 20.28
CA GLY A 167 -9.97 -16.19 21.54
C GLY A 167 -11.27 -17.01 21.40
N LYS A 168 -12.03 -16.76 20.32
CA LYS A 168 -13.31 -17.44 20.04
C LYS A 168 -13.26 -18.33 18.81
N ASP A 169 -12.21 -18.22 18.00
CA ASP A 169 -12.15 -18.78 16.66
C ASP A 169 -13.36 -18.35 15.82
N SER A 170 -13.59 -17.03 15.73
CA SER A 170 -14.71 -16.47 14.96
C SER A 170 -14.30 -15.25 14.15
N TRP A 171 -14.89 -15.13 12.97
CA TRP A 171 -14.87 -13.91 12.17
C TRP A 171 -16.12 -13.10 12.44
N GLU A 172 -15.90 -11.83 12.74
CA GLU A 172 -16.94 -10.84 12.97
C GLU A 172 -16.83 -9.73 11.92
N GLU A 173 -17.97 -9.14 11.59
CA GLU A 173 -18.02 -7.98 10.72
C GLU A 173 -17.55 -6.74 11.51
N ALA A 174 -16.79 -5.86 10.86
CA ALA A 174 -16.53 -4.53 11.40
C ALA A 174 -17.76 -3.64 11.15
N ASP A 175 -18.01 -2.67 12.03
CA ASP A 175 -19.06 -1.66 11.84
C ASP A 175 -18.59 -0.57 10.85
N SER A 176 -18.12 -1.01 9.69
CA SER A 176 -17.41 -0.19 8.72
C SER A 176 -17.22 -0.91 7.39
N GLU A 177 -17.41 -0.16 6.32
CA GLU A 177 -17.25 -0.64 4.95
C GLU A 177 -16.14 0.14 4.26
N ILE A 178 -15.46 -0.52 3.33
CA ILE A 178 -14.42 0.11 2.51
C ILE A 178 -15.00 1.22 1.60
N PRO A 179 -14.37 2.41 1.55
CA PRO A 179 -14.69 3.40 0.53
C PRO A 179 -14.24 2.91 -0.85
N TYR A 180 -15.21 2.53 -1.68
CA TYR A 180 -15.00 1.88 -2.97
C TYR A 180 -14.30 0.52 -2.84
N PRO A 181 -15.06 -0.59 -2.95
CA PRO A 181 -14.48 -1.92 -2.85
C PRO A 181 -13.52 -2.15 -4.00
N ARG A 182 -12.47 -2.94 -3.77
CA ARG A 182 -11.40 -3.13 -4.76
C ARG A 182 -10.62 -4.40 -4.53
N VAL A 183 -10.07 -4.93 -5.61
CA VAL A 183 -9.19 -6.10 -5.61
C VAL A 183 -7.74 -5.69 -5.83
N ALA A 184 -6.83 -6.48 -5.26
CA ALA A 184 -5.38 -6.36 -5.37
C ALA A 184 -4.83 -4.94 -5.11
N PRO A 185 -5.28 -4.24 -4.03
CA PRO A 185 -4.64 -3.00 -3.64
C PRO A 185 -3.24 -3.28 -3.06
N PHE A 186 -2.39 -2.27 -3.13
CA PHE A 186 -1.26 -2.19 -2.20
C PHE A 186 -1.81 -1.96 -0.80
N HIS A 187 -1.17 -2.55 0.20
CA HIS A 187 -1.59 -2.36 1.57
C HIS A 187 -0.42 -2.41 2.54
N ALA A 188 -0.53 -1.63 3.60
CA ALA A 188 0.47 -1.54 4.65
C ALA A 188 -0.18 -1.18 5.98
N VAL A 189 0.48 -1.54 7.08
CA VAL A 189 0.14 -1.04 8.42
C VAL A 189 1.33 -0.23 8.92
N VAL A 190 1.10 1.03 9.27
CA VAL A 190 2.10 1.92 9.88
C VAL A 190 1.46 2.61 11.06
N ASP A 191 2.13 2.60 12.22
CA ASP A 191 1.64 3.23 13.46
C ASP A 191 0.19 2.84 13.84
N SER A 192 -0.15 1.56 13.66
CA SER A 192 -1.50 0.98 13.88
C SER A 192 -2.61 1.55 12.97
N VAL A 193 -2.23 2.21 11.87
CA VAL A 193 -3.14 2.67 10.82
C VAL A 193 -2.94 1.79 9.59
N PHE A 194 -4.03 1.29 9.03
CA PHE A 194 -4.00 0.56 7.77
C PHE A 194 -4.08 1.53 6.60
N TYR A 195 -3.24 1.32 5.60
CA TYR A 195 -3.23 2.10 4.36
C TYR A 195 -3.57 1.19 3.20
N MET A 196 -4.55 1.61 2.40
CA MET A 196 -4.92 0.98 1.15
C MET A 196 -4.59 1.92 0.00
N LEU A 197 -3.77 1.47 -0.94
CA LEU A 197 -3.31 2.28 -2.06
C LEU A 197 -3.62 1.60 -3.39
N GLY A 198 -4.22 2.34 -4.31
CA GLY A 198 -4.54 1.85 -5.64
C GLY A 198 -5.56 0.71 -5.63
N GLY A 199 -5.30 -0.34 -6.42
CA GLY A 199 -6.20 -1.47 -6.61
C GLY A 199 -7.08 -1.34 -7.85
N TYR A 200 -7.97 -2.30 -8.08
CA TYR A 200 -8.88 -2.32 -9.23
C TYR A 200 -10.34 -2.36 -8.78
N TYR A 201 -11.15 -1.46 -9.33
CA TYR A 201 -12.60 -1.37 -9.16
C TYR A 201 -13.24 -0.78 -10.42
N TYR A 202 -13.73 -1.63 -11.33
CA TYR A 202 -14.17 -1.25 -12.68
C TYR A 202 -13.16 -0.39 -13.47
N GLY A 203 -11.88 -0.46 -13.09
CA GLY A 203 -10.84 0.45 -13.50
C GLY A 203 -9.74 0.55 -12.46
N ILE A 204 -8.55 0.98 -12.88
CA ILE A 204 -7.41 1.14 -11.98
C ILE A 204 -7.67 2.35 -11.08
N ASN A 205 -7.61 2.12 -9.76
CA ASN A 205 -7.82 3.12 -8.74
C ASN A 205 -6.48 3.79 -8.37
N ALA A 206 -6.52 5.08 -8.04
CA ALA A 206 -5.36 5.86 -7.63
C ALA A 206 -5.40 6.23 -6.14
N MET A 207 -6.53 6.07 -5.47
CA MET A 207 -6.78 6.62 -4.14
C MET A 207 -5.97 5.90 -3.07
N VAL A 208 -5.50 6.69 -2.11
CA VAL A 208 -4.84 6.24 -0.89
C VAL A 208 -5.77 6.52 0.27
N TYR A 209 -6.24 5.46 0.91
CA TYR A 209 -7.11 5.54 2.07
C TYR A 209 -6.36 5.07 3.31
N ALA A 210 -6.48 5.83 4.39
CA ALA A 210 -6.11 5.40 5.74
C ALA A 210 -7.35 4.90 6.46
N PHE A 211 -7.21 3.78 7.18
CA PHE A 211 -8.23 3.16 8.00
C PHE A 211 -7.71 3.01 9.42
N LYS A 212 -8.49 3.50 10.38
CA LYS A 212 -8.25 3.28 11.80
C LYS A 212 -9.55 2.77 12.42
N PRO A 213 -9.63 1.47 12.77
CA PRO A 213 -10.82 0.95 13.43
C PRO A 213 -10.97 1.63 14.79
N THR A 214 -12.09 2.32 15.01
CA THR A 214 -12.38 2.98 16.29
C THR A 214 -12.92 1.95 17.28
N PRO A 215 -12.64 2.10 18.59
CA PRO A 215 -13.45 1.45 19.61
C PRO A 215 -14.89 1.97 19.47
N TYR A 216 -15.86 1.09 19.77
CA TYR A 216 -17.33 1.13 19.54
C TYR A 216 -18.13 2.42 19.91
N ASP A 217 -17.49 3.57 20.19
CA ASP A 217 -18.13 4.80 20.70
C ASP A 217 -17.52 6.11 20.14
N ASP A 218 -16.74 6.05 19.06
CA ASP A 218 -16.19 7.26 18.41
C ASP A 218 -16.77 7.43 17.01
N THR A 219 -17.49 8.54 16.77
CA THR A 219 -18.19 8.85 15.52
C THR A 219 -17.28 9.42 14.42
N ASP A 220 -15.97 9.53 14.68
CA ASP A 220 -15.00 9.98 13.68
C ASP A 220 -14.88 8.96 12.55
N THR A 221 -14.87 9.43 11.31
CA THR A 221 -14.83 8.58 10.11
C THR A 221 -13.60 7.66 10.14
N GLU A 222 -13.81 6.35 10.25
CA GLU A 222 -12.71 5.36 10.33
C GLU A 222 -11.80 5.38 9.09
N TRP A 223 -12.37 5.77 7.93
CA TRP A 223 -11.66 5.91 6.68
C TRP A 223 -11.40 7.37 6.29
N THR A 224 -10.15 7.69 5.98
CA THR A 224 -9.73 9.00 5.50
C THR A 224 -9.01 8.89 4.17
N LEU A 225 -9.45 9.63 3.16
CA LEU A 225 -8.70 9.80 1.90
C LEU A 225 -7.47 10.68 2.18
N THR A 226 -6.28 10.10 2.09
CA THR A 226 -5.03 10.80 2.45
C THR A 226 -4.31 11.36 1.23
N ASP A 227 -4.31 10.63 0.11
CA ASP A 227 -3.51 10.95 -1.08
C ASP A 227 -3.99 10.22 -2.34
N THR A 228 -3.27 10.42 -3.45
CA THR A 228 -3.41 9.65 -4.68
C THR A 228 -2.05 9.23 -5.24
N LEU A 229 -1.95 7.98 -5.71
CA LEU A 229 -0.78 7.47 -6.45
C LEU A 229 -0.49 8.33 -7.66
N THR A 230 0.80 8.57 -7.94
CA THR A 230 1.24 9.29 -9.15
C THR A 230 0.97 8.46 -10.41
N VAL A 231 1.19 7.14 -10.29
CA VAL A 231 0.90 6.15 -11.32
C VAL A 231 -0.09 5.13 -10.75
N PRO A 232 -1.39 5.24 -11.07
CA PRO A 232 -2.41 4.30 -10.61
C PRO A 232 -2.07 2.87 -11.03
N ARG A 233 -2.13 1.92 -10.09
CA ARG A 233 -1.82 0.51 -10.34
C ARG A 233 -2.40 -0.44 -9.29
N TYR A 234 -2.39 -1.72 -9.62
CA TYR A 234 -2.89 -2.83 -8.82
C TYR A 234 -1.98 -4.06 -8.99
N TYR A 235 -2.17 -5.11 -8.18
CA TYR A 235 -1.32 -6.32 -8.23
C TYR A 235 0.19 -6.05 -8.10
N GLY A 236 0.60 -4.98 -7.43
CA GLY A 236 2.01 -4.83 -7.05
C GLY A 236 2.28 -5.39 -5.65
N ALA A 237 3.55 -5.40 -5.28
CA ALA A 237 3.99 -5.80 -3.96
C ALA A 237 4.17 -4.58 -3.06
N THR A 238 3.90 -4.75 -1.76
CA THR A 238 4.04 -3.68 -0.76
C THR A 238 4.92 -4.15 0.38
N ALA A 239 5.77 -3.26 0.89
CA ALA A 239 6.57 -3.51 2.09
C ALA A 239 6.77 -2.20 2.87
N VAL A 240 7.10 -2.30 4.16
CA VAL A 240 7.31 -1.14 5.03
C VAL A 240 8.71 -1.20 5.61
N VAL A 241 9.48 -0.10 5.50
CA VAL A 241 10.78 0.06 6.15
C VAL A 241 10.81 1.46 6.76
N ASP A 242 11.15 1.56 8.04
CA ASP A 242 11.25 2.83 8.78
C ASP A 242 10.02 3.75 8.59
N SER A 243 8.81 3.18 8.69
CA SER A 243 7.52 3.85 8.48
C SER A 243 7.26 4.39 7.07
N ILE A 244 8.12 4.06 6.10
CA ILE A 244 7.94 4.38 4.68
C ILE A 244 7.32 3.16 3.97
N ILE A 245 6.26 3.40 3.22
CA ILE A 245 5.59 2.36 2.42
C ILE A 245 6.24 2.30 1.05
N TYR A 246 6.74 1.14 0.64
CA TYR A 246 7.28 0.91 -0.70
C TYR A 246 6.28 0.13 -1.56
N LEU A 247 5.99 0.67 -2.75
CA LEU A 247 5.09 0.11 -3.74
C LEU A 247 5.90 -0.34 -4.95
N MET A 248 5.96 -1.65 -5.19
CA MET A 248 6.85 -2.27 -6.17
C MET A 248 6.06 -2.97 -7.28
N GLY A 249 6.35 -2.58 -8.52
CA GLY A 249 5.74 -3.13 -9.73
C GLY A 249 4.22 -3.01 -9.77
N GLY A 250 3.57 -4.03 -10.33
CA GLY A 250 2.13 -4.10 -10.54
C GLY A 250 1.73 -3.82 -11.99
N GLU A 251 0.45 -3.65 -12.21
CA GLU A 251 -0.13 -3.35 -13.52
C GLU A 251 -0.72 -1.95 -13.58
N THR A 252 -0.35 -1.25 -14.65
CA THR A 252 -0.87 0.07 -15.03
C THR A 252 -1.75 -0.10 -16.27
N VAL A 253 -2.34 1.00 -16.75
CA VAL A 253 -3.04 1.04 -18.04
C VAL A 253 -2.13 0.66 -19.22
N SER A 254 -0.81 0.82 -19.08
CA SER A 254 0.20 0.48 -20.08
C SER A 254 0.73 -0.96 -19.93
N GLY A 255 0.20 -1.73 -18.98
CA GLY A 255 0.66 -3.08 -18.65
C GLY A 255 1.55 -3.12 -17.40
N LYS A 256 2.28 -4.23 -17.25
CA LYS A 256 3.16 -4.51 -16.11
C LYS A 256 4.29 -3.48 -16.06
N THR A 257 4.67 -3.07 -14.84
CA THR A 257 5.73 -2.07 -14.62
C THR A 257 6.80 -2.58 -13.67
N ASN A 258 8.01 -2.02 -13.79
CA ASN A 258 9.10 -2.18 -12.83
C ASN A 258 9.24 -0.99 -11.88
N LEU A 259 8.27 -0.05 -11.92
CA LEU A 259 8.25 1.14 -11.08
C LEU A 259 8.30 0.78 -9.59
N VAL A 260 9.12 1.52 -8.87
CA VAL A 260 9.18 1.49 -7.41
C VAL A 260 8.92 2.91 -6.92
N GLU A 261 7.95 3.06 -6.02
CA GLU A 261 7.72 4.31 -5.32
C GLU A 261 7.76 4.08 -3.82
N SER A 262 8.40 4.98 -3.09
CA SER A 262 8.28 5.10 -1.65
C SER A 262 7.25 6.17 -1.31
N TYR A 263 6.46 5.95 -0.25
CA TYR A 263 5.46 6.87 0.25
C TYR A 263 5.80 7.22 1.69
N ASP A 264 6.24 8.47 1.86
CA ASP A 264 6.45 9.09 3.16
C ASP A 264 5.12 9.61 3.68
N LEU A 265 4.61 8.93 4.71
CA LEU A 265 3.35 9.25 5.36
C LEU A 265 3.37 10.57 6.13
N TYR A 266 4.52 10.98 6.67
CA TYR A 266 4.64 12.23 7.43
C TYR A 266 4.60 13.44 6.51
N ASN A 267 5.26 13.33 5.35
CA ASN A 267 5.35 14.40 4.37
C ASN A 267 4.32 14.29 3.23
N HIS A 268 3.46 13.26 3.25
CA HIS A 268 2.45 12.99 2.21
C HIS A 268 3.07 13.00 0.81
N ARG A 269 4.16 12.25 0.64
CA ARG A 269 5.00 12.37 -0.56
C ARG A 269 5.39 11.02 -1.13
N PHE A 270 5.06 10.83 -2.41
CA PHE A 270 5.62 9.77 -3.23
C PHE A 270 6.97 10.18 -3.79
N THR A 271 7.95 9.28 -3.71
CA THR A 271 9.26 9.43 -4.34
C THR A 271 9.50 8.23 -5.23
N GLN A 272 9.88 8.47 -6.49
CA GLN A 272 10.30 7.38 -7.36
C GLN A 272 11.69 6.89 -6.93
N GLU A 273 11.79 5.59 -6.68
CA GLU A 273 13.02 4.92 -6.28
C GLU A 273 13.71 4.26 -7.50
N GLU A 274 14.86 3.64 -7.27
CA GLU A 274 15.50 2.79 -8.26
C GLU A 274 14.56 1.67 -8.69
N ALA A 275 14.26 1.60 -9.99
CA ALA A 275 13.31 0.65 -10.55
C ALA A 275 13.78 -0.80 -10.38
N MET A 276 12.83 -1.73 -10.30
CA MET A 276 13.16 -3.16 -10.28
C MET A 276 13.89 -3.56 -11.58
N PRO A 277 14.72 -4.62 -11.55
CA PRO A 277 15.42 -5.11 -12.74
C PRO A 277 14.50 -5.51 -13.91
N ALA A 278 13.25 -5.90 -13.62
CA ALA A 278 12.27 -6.24 -14.63
C ALA A 278 10.84 -5.91 -14.17
N ALA A 279 9.91 -5.85 -15.13
CA ALA A 279 8.52 -5.51 -14.90
C ALA A 279 7.70 -6.74 -14.53
N TYR A 280 6.97 -6.64 -13.42
CA TYR A 280 6.23 -7.77 -12.85
C TYR A 280 4.91 -7.31 -12.22
N SER A 281 3.94 -8.22 -12.13
CA SER A 281 2.73 -8.07 -11.33
C SER A 281 2.38 -9.36 -10.61
N GLY A 282 1.46 -9.32 -9.64
CA GLY A 282 1.11 -10.48 -8.82
C GLY A 282 2.28 -11.01 -7.99
N MET A 283 3.30 -10.18 -7.77
CA MET A 283 4.40 -10.47 -6.86
C MET A 283 3.92 -10.34 -5.41
N THR A 284 4.78 -10.74 -4.49
CA THR A 284 4.65 -10.42 -3.08
C THR A 284 5.96 -9.84 -2.55
N ALA A 285 5.90 -9.10 -1.45
CA ALA A 285 7.11 -8.59 -0.80
C ALA A 285 7.00 -8.66 0.73
N VAL A 286 8.17 -8.77 1.36
CA VAL A 286 8.30 -8.73 2.82
C VAL A 286 9.53 -7.92 3.23
N THR A 287 9.45 -7.29 4.40
CA THR A 287 10.60 -6.63 5.03
C THR A 287 11.29 -7.58 5.99
N LEU A 288 12.61 -7.69 5.87
CA LEU A 288 13.45 -8.43 6.82
C LEU A 288 14.81 -7.74 6.95
N ASN A 289 15.20 -7.44 8.19
CA ASN A 289 16.47 -6.76 8.52
C ASN A 289 16.68 -5.44 7.76
N GLY A 290 15.61 -4.63 7.65
CA GLY A 290 15.64 -3.33 6.96
C GLY A 290 15.72 -3.42 5.43
N LYS A 291 15.69 -4.63 4.86
CA LYS A 291 15.68 -4.87 3.41
C LYS A 291 14.33 -5.40 2.97
N ILE A 292 13.99 -5.20 1.70
CA ILE A 292 12.74 -5.67 1.11
C ILE A 292 13.04 -6.80 0.15
N TYR A 293 12.39 -7.94 0.30
CA TYR A 293 12.50 -9.08 -0.61
C TYR A 293 11.25 -9.13 -1.47
N VAL A 294 11.40 -9.03 -2.79
CA VAL A 294 10.34 -9.14 -3.79
C VAL A 294 10.43 -10.50 -4.46
N ILE A 295 9.32 -11.25 -4.45
CA ILE A 295 9.32 -12.67 -4.76
C ILE A 295 8.25 -13.00 -5.80
N GLY A 296 8.66 -13.70 -6.86
CA GLY A 296 7.79 -14.30 -7.87
C GLY A 296 7.06 -13.27 -8.73
N GLY A 297 5.80 -13.57 -9.05
CA GLY A 297 4.93 -12.76 -9.90
C GLY A 297 4.89 -13.22 -11.35
N TYR A 298 4.16 -12.48 -12.18
CA TYR A 298 4.05 -12.65 -13.62
C TYR A 298 4.98 -11.66 -14.33
N ASN A 299 5.82 -12.17 -15.23
CA ASN A 299 6.63 -11.31 -16.11
C ASN A 299 5.77 -10.62 -17.19
N SER A 300 6.40 -9.81 -18.04
CA SER A 300 5.75 -9.12 -19.16
C SER A 300 4.98 -10.04 -20.11
N ASN A 301 5.37 -11.31 -20.22
CA ASN A 301 4.71 -12.32 -21.06
C ASN A 301 3.54 -13.02 -20.36
N GLY A 302 3.21 -12.63 -19.12
CA GLY A 302 2.18 -13.26 -18.31
C GLY A 302 2.57 -14.63 -17.74
N GLN A 303 3.86 -14.96 -17.72
CA GLN A 303 4.35 -16.22 -17.18
C GLN A 303 4.77 -16.04 -15.71
N PRO A 304 4.34 -16.94 -14.79
CA PRO A 304 4.89 -17.00 -13.45
C PRO A 304 6.41 -17.15 -13.47
N VAL A 305 7.10 -16.44 -12.57
CA VAL A 305 8.55 -16.53 -12.40
C VAL A 305 8.93 -17.00 -11.00
N ASN A 306 10.16 -17.49 -10.86
CA ASN A 306 10.76 -17.90 -9.59
C ASN A 306 11.79 -16.88 -9.07
N GLU A 307 11.82 -15.68 -9.66
CA GLU A 307 12.81 -14.66 -9.34
C GLU A 307 12.63 -14.10 -7.92
N VAL A 308 13.76 -13.77 -7.31
CA VAL A 308 13.84 -13.18 -5.97
C VAL A 308 14.82 -12.03 -6.03
N TYR A 309 14.33 -10.84 -5.70
CA TYR A 309 15.15 -9.63 -5.65
C TYR A 309 15.13 -9.04 -4.26
N ARG A 310 16.30 -8.63 -3.78
CA ARG A 310 16.44 -7.90 -2.52
C ARG A 310 16.71 -6.44 -2.83
N PHE A 311 15.88 -5.56 -2.29
CA PHE A 311 16.04 -4.12 -2.32
C PHE A 311 16.57 -3.60 -0.99
N THR A 312 17.59 -2.75 -1.06
CA THR A 312 18.11 -1.99 0.08
C THR A 312 17.64 -0.54 -0.04
N PRO A 313 16.64 -0.13 0.77
CA PRO A 313 16.22 1.27 0.83
C PRO A 313 17.36 2.21 1.21
N ARG A 314 17.36 3.43 0.67
CA ARG A 314 18.31 4.46 1.10
C ARG A 314 17.96 4.91 2.51
N PRO A 315 18.97 5.10 3.39
CA PRO A 315 18.76 5.74 4.69
C PRO A 315 17.98 7.04 4.52
N LEU A 316 17.04 7.33 5.42
CA LEU A 316 16.24 8.56 5.41
C LEU A 316 17.08 9.83 5.26
N ALA A 317 18.30 9.87 5.84
CA ALA A 317 19.23 10.99 5.73
C ALA A 317 19.82 11.22 4.32
N LEU A 318 19.80 10.19 3.47
CA LEU A 318 20.30 10.22 2.09
C LEU A 318 19.17 10.32 1.05
N GLN A 319 17.92 10.20 1.47
CA GLN A 319 16.79 10.57 0.61
C GLN A 319 16.89 12.07 0.34
N GLN A 320 16.80 12.47 -0.93
CA GLN A 320 16.97 13.87 -1.30
C GLN A 320 16.04 14.74 -0.44
N PRO A 321 16.55 15.85 0.15
CA PRO A 321 15.68 16.81 0.81
C PRO A 321 14.60 17.20 -0.19
N ALA A 322 13.39 17.44 0.33
CA ALA A 322 12.28 17.85 -0.53
C ALA A 322 12.76 18.93 -1.51
N PRO A 323 12.47 18.78 -2.82
CA PRO A 323 12.67 19.88 -3.73
C PRO A 323 12.01 21.11 -3.08
N PRO A 324 12.68 22.26 -3.06
CA PRO A 324 12.19 23.42 -2.33
C PRO A 324 10.73 23.65 -2.72
N ALA A 325 9.88 23.85 -1.71
CA ALA A 325 8.46 24.07 -1.91
C ALA A 325 8.27 25.01 -3.11
N PRO A 326 7.39 24.67 -4.07
CA PRO A 326 7.16 25.50 -5.24
C PRO A 326 7.00 26.94 -4.77
N ARG A 327 7.86 27.84 -5.25
CA ARG A 327 7.89 29.24 -4.78
C ARG A 327 6.61 30.01 -5.16
N HIS A 328 5.71 29.37 -5.91
CA HIS A 328 4.47 29.93 -6.41
C HIS A 328 3.32 28.92 -6.37
N TYR A 329 2.17 29.43 -5.93
CA TYR A 329 0.84 28.81 -5.99
C TYR A 329 0.51 28.29 -7.39
N GLN A 330 0.18 27.01 -7.54
CA GLN A 330 -0.23 26.45 -8.84
C GLN A 330 -1.52 25.61 -8.73
N LEU A 331 -2.62 26.16 -9.25
CA LEU A 331 -3.83 25.40 -9.50
C LEU A 331 -3.65 24.61 -10.81
N THR A 332 -3.61 23.28 -10.73
CA THR A 332 -3.62 22.44 -11.93
C THR A 332 -5.05 22.44 -12.49
N ARG A 333 -5.24 23.03 -13.68
CA ARG A 333 -6.53 23.05 -14.39
C ARG A 333 -7.02 21.61 -14.59
N ALA A 334 -8.17 21.28 -13.99
CA ALA A 334 -8.95 20.14 -14.45
C ALA A 334 -9.58 20.52 -15.80
N TRP A 335 -9.11 19.89 -16.88
CA TRP A 335 -9.90 19.79 -18.11
C TRP A 335 -11.08 18.84 -17.84
N PRO A 336 -12.23 19.00 -18.49
CA PRO A 336 -13.35 18.09 -18.27
C PRO A 336 -12.94 16.67 -18.71
N THR A 337 -12.81 15.73 -17.78
CA THR A 337 -13.00 14.32 -18.09
C THR A 337 -14.52 14.09 -18.20
N PRO A 338 -15.06 13.71 -19.37
CA PRO A 338 -16.50 13.70 -19.64
C PRO A 338 -17.33 12.69 -18.82
N PHE A 339 -16.77 12.05 -17.79
CA PHE A 339 -17.41 10.94 -17.08
C PHE A 339 -17.23 10.92 -15.56
N ASN A 340 -16.68 11.97 -14.93
CA ASN A 340 -16.55 12.02 -13.47
C ASN A 340 -17.02 13.39 -12.96
N GLY A 341 -18.18 13.42 -12.30
CA GLY A 341 -18.75 14.62 -11.64
C GLY A 341 -17.97 15.09 -10.41
N ARG A 342 -16.64 15.15 -10.47
CA ARG A 342 -15.75 15.50 -9.35
C ARG A 342 -14.75 16.58 -9.76
N LEU A 343 -14.54 17.54 -8.87
CA LEU A 343 -13.54 18.61 -8.98
C LEU A 343 -12.47 18.44 -7.90
N ASN A 344 -11.22 18.40 -8.32
CA ASN A 344 -10.05 18.33 -7.44
C ASN A 344 -9.49 19.73 -7.20
N ILE A 345 -9.25 20.09 -5.94
CA ILE A 345 -8.73 21.40 -5.54
C ILE A 345 -7.47 21.15 -4.71
N ALA A 346 -6.33 21.65 -5.18
CA ALA A 346 -5.06 21.56 -4.46
C ALA A 346 -4.77 22.85 -3.69
N VAL A 347 -4.32 22.73 -2.45
CA VAL A 347 -3.81 23.84 -1.61
C VAL A 347 -2.42 23.45 -1.11
N ASP A 348 -1.42 24.26 -1.46
CA ASP A 348 -0.05 24.10 -0.96
C ASP A 348 0.19 24.98 0.27
N LEU A 349 0.72 24.39 1.34
CA LEU A 349 0.99 25.06 2.60
C LEU A 349 2.50 25.14 2.87
N GLU A 350 2.97 26.33 3.20
CA GLU A 350 4.34 26.55 3.69
C GLU A 350 4.48 26.23 5.19
N LEU A 351 3.41 26.47 5.94
CA LEU A 351 3.34 26.30 7.39
C LEU A 351 2.02 25.63 7.74
N ARG A 352 2.02 24.97 8.90
CA ARG A 352 0.85 24.33 9.47
C ARG A 352 -0.31 25.33 9.58
N ALA A 353 -1.47 25.01 9.02
CA ALA A 353 -2.61 25.92 8.96
C ALA A 353 -3.96 25.18 8.89
N ASN A 354 -5.02 25.83 9.35
CA ASN A 354 -6.37 25.40 9.01
C ASN A 354 -6.66 25.81 7.57
N VAL A 355 -7.10 24.85 6.76
CA VAL A 355 -7.53 25.07 5.38
C VAL A 355 -9.04 25.03 5.31
N LYS A 356 -9.64 26.03 4.68
CA LYS A 356 -11.06 26.11 4.39
C LYS A 356 -11.25 26.46 2.93
N ILE A 357 -12.15 25.75 2.27
CA ILE A 357 -12.50 25.96 0.87
C ILE A 357 -14.01 26.18 0.81
N ASP A 358 -14.42 27.41 0.55
CA ASP A 358 -15.81 27.74 0.32
C ASP A 358 -16.09 27.78 -1.19
N ILE A 359 -17.16 27.12 -1.62
CA ILE A 359 -17.60 27.07 -3.02
C ILE A 359 -18.89 27.87 -3.14
N PHE A 360 -18.97 28.74 -4.14
CA PHE A 360 -20.08 29.66 -4.39
C PHE A 360 -20.64 29.45 -5.79
N ASN A 361 -21.96 29.62 -5.95
CA ASN A 361 -22.60 29.70 -7.26
C ASN A 361 -22.46 31.11 -7.87
N ILE A 362 -23.03 31.32 -9.06
CA ILE A 362 -23.00 32.62 -9.76
C ILE A 362 -23.74 33.75 -9.04
N THR A 363 -24.62 33.44 -8.09
CA THR A 363 -25.34 34.44 -7.29
C THR A 363 -24.55 34.83 -6.04
N GLY A 364 -23.36 34.28 -5.83
CA GLY A 364 -22.55 34.48 -4.63
C GLY A 364 -23.03 33.70 -3.40
N ALA A 365 -24.01 32.80 -3.55
CA ALA A 365 -24.45 31.93 -2.46
C ALA A 365 -23.45 30.79 -2.27
N ARG A 366 -23.03 30.55 -1.03
CA ARG A 366 -22.14 29.43 -0.70
C ARG A 366 -22.91 28.12 -0.81
N VAL A 367 -22.40 27.21 -1.64
CA VAL A 367 -23.01 25.91 -1.93
C VAL A 367 -22.27 24.74 -1.30
N ALA A 368 -20.99 24.89 -0.94
CA ALA A 368 -20.27 23.87 -0.20
C ALA A 368 -19.11 24.48 0.61
N THR A 369 -18.68 23.78 1.66
CA THR A 369 -17.45 24.06 2.38
C THR A 369 -16.68 22.75 2.55
N LEU A 370 -15.41 22.76 2.18
CA LEU A 370 -14.45 21.70 2.51
C LEU A 370 -13.45 22.27 3.51
N SER A 371 -12.98 21.48 4.45
CA SER A 371 -12.00 21.96 5.41
C SER A 371 -11.07 20.86 5.86
N LYS A 372 -9.82 21.23 6.15
CA LYS A 372 -8.83 20.39 6.83
C LYS A 372 -8.25 21.19 7.98
N MET A 373 -8.54 20.76 9.19
CA MET A 373 -8.01 21.38 10.39
C MET A 373 -6.55 20.96 10.58
N ASN A 374 -5.72 21.88 11.05
CA ASN A 374 -4.35 21.63 11.45
C ASN A 374 -3.49 20.93 10.37
N ALA A 375 -3.72 21.30 9.11
CA ALA A 375 -3.03 20.72 7.96
C ALA A 375 -1.54 21.09 8.00
N LEU A 376 -0.66 20.12 7.77
CA LEU A 376 0.80 20.28 7.84
C LEU A 376 1.34 21.09 6.64
N PRO A 377 2.59 21.59 6.69
CA PRO A 377 3.26 22.06 5.48
C PRO A 377 3.25 20.98 4.39
N GLY A 378 2.96 21.34 3.13
CA GLY A 378 2.84 20.41 2.01
C GLY A 378 1.61 20.65 1.14
N ARG A 379 1.42 19.78 0.14
CA ARG A 379 0.27 19.83 -0.78
C ARG A 379 -0.91 19.08 -0.19
N HIS A 380 -2.09 19.68 -0.23
CA HIS A 380 -3.34 19.06 0.21
C HIS A 380 -4.37 19.06 -0.91
N LEU A 381 -4.95 17.89 -1.17
CA LEU A 381 -6.03 17.72 -2.12
C LEU A 381 -7.38 17.73 -1.40
N PHE A 382 -8.32 18.45 -1.99
CA PHE A 382 -9.71 18.52 -1.57
C PHE A 382 -10.58 18.12 -2.75
N TYR A 383 -11.66 17.40 -2.45
CA TYR A 383 -12.53 16.81 -3.45
C TYR A 383 -13.93 17.38 -3.30
N TRP A 384 -14.47 17.89 -4.40
CA TRP A 384 -15.87 18.31 -4.46
C TRP A 384 -16.61 17.51 -5.52
N ASN A 385 -17.59 16.73 -5.08
CA ASN A 385 -18.47 15.91 -5.93
C ASN A 385 -19.68 16.69 -6.48
N ALA A 386 -19.59 18.02 -6.53
CA ALA A 386 -20.66 18.91 -6.97
C ALA A 386 -21.99 18.77 -6.20
N LEU A 387 -21.95 18.29 -4.96
CA LEU A 387 -23.10 18.36 -4.06
C LEU A 387 -23.15 19.73 -3.37
N GLY A 388 -24.38 20.24 -3.22
CA GLY A 388 -24.67 21.40 -2.40
C GLY A 388 -24.71 21.05 -0.91
N THR A 389 -24.89 22.06 -0.06
CA THR A 389 -25.04 21.89 1.40
C THR A 389 -26.22 21.00 1.79
N SER A 390 -27.23 20.86 0.92
CA SER A 390 -28.37 19.96 1.09
C SER A 390 -28.11 18.52 0.62
N GLY A 391 -26.89 18.19 0.22
CA GLY A 391 -26.53 16.89 -0.36
C GLY A 391 -27.07 16.66 -1.77
N ARG A 392 -27.76 17.64 -2.38
CA ARG A 392 -28.31 17.52 -3.73
C ARG A 392 -27.27 17.88 -4.79
N PRO A 393 -27.23 17.17 -5.94
CA PRO A 393 -26.36 17.53 -7.05
C PRO A 393 -26.68 18.93 -7.59
N LEU A 394 -25.66 19.75 -7.73
CA LEU A 394 -25.78 21.08 -8.32
C LEU A 394 -25.74 21.02 -9.86
N PRO A 395 -26.35 22.00 -10.55
CA PRO A 395 -26.35 22.03 -12.02
C PRO A 395 -24.96 22.28 -12.61
N SER A 396 -24.74 21.86 -13.86
CA SER A 396 -23.59 22.31 -14.66
C SER A 396 -23.60 23.83 -14.75
N GLY A 397 -22.45 24.46 -14.57
CA GLY A 397 -22.34 25.91 -14.61
C GLY A 397 -21.08 26.46 -13.96
N PRO A 398 -20.93 27.79 -13.93
CA PRO A 398 -19.80 28.43 -13.28
C PRO A 398 -19.93 28.39 -11.76
N TYR A 399 -18.83 28.11 -11.08
CA TYR A 399 -18.71 28.21 -9.63
C TYR A 399 -17.45 29.01 -9.26
N PHE A 400 -17.46 29.59 -8.06
CA PHE A 400 -16.32 30.31 -7.51
C PHE A 400 -15.81 29.59 -6.28
N ILE A 401 -14.50 29.40 -6.20
CA ILE A 401 -13.86 28.67 -5.10
C ILE A 401 -12.98 29.67 -4.37
N ARG A 402 -13.22 29.82 -3.08
CA ARG A 402 -12.38 30.59 -2.17
C ARG A 402 -11.63 29.63 -1.26
N THR A 403 -10.31 29.59 -1.41
CA THR A 403 -9.41 28.87 -0.49
C THR A 403 -8.90 29.84 0.57
N GLN A 404 -8.86 29.39 1.82
CA GLN A 404 -8.29 30.11 2.94
C GLN A 404 -7.37 29.15 3.70
N ALA A 405 -6.12 29.55 3.92
CA ALA A 405 -5.13 28.79 4.65
C ALA A 405 -4.40 29.73 5.62
N GLY A 406 -4.77 29.68 6.89
CA GLY A 406 -4.32 30.67 7.87
C GLY A 406 -4.74 32.10 7.46
N SER A 407 -3.77 33.00 7.28
CA SER A 407 -3.99 34.37 6.81
C SER A 407 -4.03 34.53 5.29
N LYS A 408 -3.67 33.49 4.51
CA LYS A 408 -3.66 33.53 3.04
C LYS A 408 -5.04 33.19 2.49
N GLN A 409 -5.49 33.90 1.46
CA GLN A 409 -6.75 33.65 0.78
C GLN A 409 -6.60 33.81 -0.74
N HIS A 410 -7.18 32.90 -1.51
CA HIS A 410 -7.27 33.00 -2.97
C HIS A 410 -8.69 32.71 -3.46
N MET A 411 -9.07 33.30 -4.60
CA MET A 411 -10.36 33.05 -5.25
C MET A 411 -10.17 32.67 -6.71
N LEU A 412 -10.94 31.68 -7.17
CA LEU A 412 -10.86 31.13 -8.51
C LEU A 412 -12.25 30.90 -9.09
N LYS A 413 -12.40 31.10 -10.39
CA LYS A 413 -13.58 30.72 -11.16
C LYS A 413 -13.35 29.37 -11.81
N VAL A 414 -14.28 28.45 -11.66
CA VAL A 414 -14.28 27.13 -12.30
C VAL A 414 -15.57 26.92 -13.08
N LEU A 415 -15.51 26.09 -14.12
CA LEU A 415 -16.68 25.61 -14.84
C LEU A 415 -16.88 24.14 -14.47
N TYR A 416 -18.02 23.83 -13.86
CA TYR A 416 -18.43 22.46 -13.60
C TYR A 416 -19.38 22.00 -14.70
N VAL A 417 -19.15 20.81 -15.25
CA VAL A 417 -19.98 20.20 -16.28
C VAL A 417 -20.26 18.76 -15.84
N LYS A 418 -21.54 18.40 -15.73
CA LYS A 418 -21.99 17.03 -15.48
C LYS A 418 -21.67 16.10 -16.64
#